data_AF-A0A957YN35-F1
#
_entry.id   AF-A0A957YN35-F1
#
_cell.length_a   1.000
_cell.length_b   1.000
_cell.length_c   1.000
_cell.angle_alpha   90.00
_cell.angle_beta   90.00
_cell.angle_gamma   90.00
#
_symmetry.space_group_name_H-M   'P 1'
#
loop_
_entity.id
_entity.type
_entity.pdbx_description
1 polymer ?
#
loop_
_entity_poly.entity_id
_entity_poly.type
_entity_poly.pdbx_seq_one_letter_code
_entity_poly.pdbx_strand_id
1 'polypeptide(L)'
;MMNEVLTRFIEEKRIDSFQKVSFLLFLYQHAVRNEVTHEFARQLNFAGDPVLEEVVNELTSSGLLQQRSGRYILQNEPEIREGLAHLVAAYEDPMARQALLGQLYRRRMVYA
;
A
#
# COMPACT_ATOMS: atom_id res chain seq x y z
N MET A 1 13.02 15.88 0.50
CA MET A 1 12.01 16.09 1.57
C MET A 1 10.76 15.35 1.17
N MET A 2 10.11 14.64 2.10
CA MET A 2 8.88 13.92 1.78
C MET A 2 7.76 14.92 1.49
N ASN A 3 6.99 14.67 0.43
CA ASN A 3 5.91 15.55 -0.01
C ASN A 3 4.77 15.54 1.04
N GLU A 4 4.23 16.71 1.40
CA GLU A 4 3.06 16.84 2.28
C GLU A 4 1.85 16.07 1.72
N VAL A 5 1.71 16.04 0.39
CA VAL A 5 0.65 15.29 -0.30
C VAL A 5 0.73 13.80 0.01
N LEU A 6 1.94 13.23 -0.06
CA LEU A 6 2.16 11.82 0.27
C LEU A 6 1.89 11.53 1.75
N THR A 7 2.26 12.45 2.63
CA THR A 7 2.03 12.32 4.07
C THR A 7 0.53 12.26 4.39
N ARG A 8 -0.26 13.17 3.81
CA ARG A 8 -1.72 13.18 3.97
C ARG A 8 -2.36 11.93 3.38
N PHE A 9 -1.94 11.53 2.17
CA PHE A 9 -2.43 10.30 1.54
C PHE A 9 -2.21 9.06 2.41
N ILE A 10 -1.01 8.94 3.00
CA ILE A 10 -0.68 7.85 3.93
C ILE A 10 -1.57 7.87 5.19
N GLU A 11 -1.88 9.05 5.72
CA GLU A 11 -2.75 9.24 6.88
C GLU A 11 -4.21 8.88 6.57
N GLU A 12 -4.77 9.50 5.55
CA GLU A 12 -6.17 9.34 5.15
C GLU A 12 -6.48 7.89 4.78
N LYS A 13 -5.54 7.23 4.08
CA LYS A 13 -5.71 5.85 3.62
C LYS A 13 -5.16 4.81 4.59
N ARG A 14 -4.69 5.23 5.77
CA ARG A 14 -4.17 4.38 6.85
C ARG A 14 -3.11 3.39 6.37
N ILE A 15 -2.17 3.89 5.55
CA ILE A 15 -1.02 3.12 5.05
C ILE A 15 0.07 3.14 6.13
N ASP A 16 -0.15 2.42 7.22
CA ASP A 16 0.65 2.49 8.46
C ASP A 16 1.56 1.28 8.70
N SER A 17 1.58 0.32 7.77
CA SER A 17 2.42 -0.87 7.84
C SER A 17 3.27 -1.06 6.58
N PHE A 18 4.43 -1.70 6.76
CA PHE A 18 5.27 -2.09 5.64
C PHE A 18 4.52 -3.04 4.70
N GLN A 19 3.71 -3.93 5.25
CA GLN A 19 2.92 -4.89 4.49
C GLN A 19 1.94 -4.19 3.53
N LYS A 20 1.24 -3.13 3.97
CA LYS A 20 0.37 -2.32 3.12
C LYS A 20 1.15 -1.66 1.99
N VAL A 21 2.31 -1.07 2.30
CA VAL A 21 3.17 -0.45 1.28
C VAL A 21 3.64 -1.48 0.26
N SER A 22 4.20 -2.62 0.71
CA SER A 22 4.63 -3.69 -0.20
C SER A 22 3.49 -4.20 -1.07
N PHE A 23 2.29 -4.35 -0.50
CA PHE A 23 1.12 -4.79 -1.25
C PHE A 23 0.71 -3.81 -2.34
N LEU A 24 0.64 -2.52 -2.01
CA LEU A 24 0.29 -1.46 -2.95
C LEU A 24 1.34 -1.31 -4.06
N LEU A 25 2.63 -1.38 -3.72
CA LEU A 25 3.72 -1.35 -4.70
C LEU A 25 3.66 -2.53 -5.65
N PHE A 26 3.39 -3.72 -5.12
CA PHE A 26 3.22 -4.93 -5.94
C PHE A 26 2.06 -4.78 -6.92
N LEU A 27 0.89 -4.37 -6.44
CA LEU A 27 -0.26 -4.10 -7.30
C LEU A 27 0.04 -3.05 -8.37
N TYR A 28 0.75 -1.99 -8.01
CA TYR A 28 1.11 -0.92 -8.93
C TYR A 28 2.11 -1.38 -10.00
N GLN A 29 3.13 -2.16 -9.63
CA GLN A 29 4.10 -2.70 -10.58
C GLN A 29 3.48 -3.72 -11.55
N HIS A 30 2.43 -4.41 -11.10
CA HIS A 30 1.65 -5.34 -11.91
C HIS A 30 0.39 -4.69 -12.55
N ALA A 31 0.30 -3.35 -12.52
CA ALA A 31 -0.85 -2.58 -12.99
C ALA A 31 -1.16 -2.68 -14.49
N VAL A 32 -0.29 -3.30 -15.32
CA VAL A 32 -0.64 -3.64 -16.72
C VAL A 32 -1.91 -4.50 -16.78
N ARG A 33 -2.21 -5.26 -15.71
CA ARG A 33 -3.45 -6.03 -15.58
C ARG A 33 -4.49 -5.36 -14.67
N ASN A 34 -4.12 -4.31 -13.96
CA ASN A 34 -4.91 -3.60 -12.95
C ASN A 34 -5.56 -4.50 -11.88
N GLU A 35 -5.11 -5.75 -11.78
CA GLU A 35 -5.67 -6.77 -10.93
C GLU A 35 -4.60 -7.82 -10.61
N VAL A 36 -4.63 -8.34 -9.38
CA VAL A 36 -3.72 -9.37 -8.90
C VAL A 36 -4.54 -10.44 -8.18
N THR A 37 -4.26 -11.72 -8.45
CA THR A 37 -4.96 -12.82 -7.78
C THR A 37 -4.39 -13.06 -6.38
N HIS A 38 -5.17 -13.72 -5.53
CA HIS A 38 -4.72 -14.12 -4.20
C HIS A 38 -3.41 -14.92 -4.23
N GLU A 39 -3.25 -15.87 -5.16
CA GLU A 39 -2.03 -16.67 -5.31
C GLU A 39 -0.79 -15.82 -5.62
N PHE A 40 -0.97 -14.76 -6.41
CA PHE A 40 0.11 -13.85 -6.78
C PHE A 40 0.47 -12.94 -5.60
N ALA A 41 -0.53 -12.50 -4.84
CA ALA A 41 -0.34 -11.78 -3.59
C ALA A 41 0.44 -12.59 -2.54
N ARG A 42 0.31 -13.93 -2.49
CA ARG A 42 1.10 -14.79 -1.59
C ARG A 42 2.60 -14.80 -1.90
N GLN A 43 3.01 -14.34 -3.08
CA GLN A 43 4.44 -14.18 -3.41
C GLN A 43 5.08 -13.05 -2.62
N LEU A 44 4.27 -12.08 -2.17
CA LEU A 44 4.69 -11.19 -1.10
C LEU A 44 4.77 -12.06 0.14
N ASN A 45 5.98 -12.23 0.66
CA ASN A 45 6.31 -13.06 1.81
C ASN A 45 5.71 -12.51 3.12
N PHE A 46 4.38 -12.38 3.14
CA PHE A 46 3.60 -12.12 4.33
C PHE A 46 3.71 -13.34 5.24
N ALA A 47 3.57 -13.13 6.55
CA ALA A 47 3.67 -14.18 7.56
C ALA A 47 2.46 -15.16 7.54
N GLY A 48 1.86 -15.39 6.37
CA GLY A 48 0.71 -16.25 6.14
C GLY A 48 -0.50 -15.52 5.57
N ASP A 49 -1.50 -16.31 5.17
CA ASP A 49 -2.78 -15.85 4.61
C ASP A 49 -3.57 -14.91 5.54
N PRO A 50 -3.60 -15.11 6.88
CA PRO A 50 -4.33 -14.20 7.77
C PRO A 50 -3.82 -12.75 7.71
N VAL A 51 -2.51 -12.56 7.57
CA VAL A 51 -1.90 -11.23 7.46
C VAL A 51 -2.24 -10.58 6.12
N LEU A 52 -2.24 -11.39 5.05
CA LEU A 52 -2.67 -10.91 3.74
C LEU A 52 -4.15 -10.49 3.75
N GLU A 53 -5.02 -11.30 4.35
CA GLU A 53 -6.45 -10.96 4.49
C GLU A 53 -6.67 -9.70 5.31
N GLU A 54 -5.95 -9.53 6.42
CA GLU A 54 -6.00 -8.31 7.24
C GLU A 54 -5.61 -7.08 6.41
N VAL A 55 -4.45 -7.13 5.72
CA VAL A 55 -3.96 -6.03 4.88
C VAL A 55 -4.97 -5.71 3.77
N VAL A 56 -5.51 -6.72 3.10
CA VAL A 56 -6.52 -6.53 2.06
C VAL A 56 -7.78 -5.89 2.62
N ASN A 57 -8.29 -6.39 3.74
CA ASN A 57 -9.50 -5.85 4.37
C ASN A 57 -9.33 -4.39 4.79
N GLU A 58 -8.17 -4.04 5.35
CA GLU A 58 -7.87 -2.67 5.74
C GLU A 58 -7.76 -1.74 4.52
N LEU A 59 -7.09 -2.18 3.45
CA LEU A 59 -6.94 -1.41 2.22
C LEU A 59 -8.24 -1.32 1.40
N THR A 60 -9.12 -2.31 1.49
CA THR A 60 -10.48 -2.23 0.95
C THR A 60 -11.32 -1.25 1.78
N SER A 61 -11.22 -1.30 3.10
CA SER A 61 -11.94 -0.38 3.99
C SER A 61 -11.47 1.07 3.86
N SER A 62 -10.21 1.30 3.48
CA SER A 62 -9.67 2.63 3.19
C SER A 62 -10.05 3.16 1.80
N GLY A 63 -10.73 2.33 0.99
CA GLY A 63 -11.11 2.65 -0.37
C GLY A 63 -9.92 2.66 -1.34
N LEU A 64 -8.81 2.01 -1.04
CA LEU A 64 -7.68 1.85 -1.98
C LEU A 64 -7.86 0.64 -2.89
N LEU A 65 -8.56 -0.39 -2.41
CA LEU A 65 -8.73 -1.65 -3.11
C LEU A 65 -10.19 -2.03 -3.28
N GLN A 66 -10.44 -2.76 -4.35
CA GLN A 66 -11.65 -3.53 -4.55
C GLN A 66 -11.32 -5.01 -4.72
N GLN A 67 -12.04 -5.87 -4.01
CA GLN A 67 -11.97 -7.31 -4.23
C GLN A 67 -13.13 -7.74 -5.14
N ARG A 68 -12.81 -8.37 -6.28
CA ARG A 68 -13.80 -8.95 -7.21
C ARG A 68 -13.34 -10.31 -7.69
N SER A 69 -14.16 -11.35 -7.50
CA SER A 69 -13.92 -12.70 -8.03
C SER A 69 -12.52 -13.25 -7.72
N GLY A 70 -12.03 -13.07 -6.47
CA GLY A 70 -10.71 -13.54 -6.04
C GLY A 70 -9.52 -12.71 -6.54
N ARG A 71 -9.79 -11.52 -7.11
CA ARG A 71 -8.79 -10.56 -7.57
C ARG A 71 -8.85 -9.27 -6.76
N TYR A 72 -7.69 -8.69 -6.56
CA TYR A 72 -7.47 -7.40 -5.91
C TYR A 72 -7.19 -6.35 -6.96
N ILE A 73 -7.98 -5.29 -6.97
CA ILE A 73 -7.98 -4.24 -7.99
C ILE A 73 -7.70 -2.91 -7.29
N LEU A 74 -6.73 -2.15 -7.79
CA LEU A 74 -6.50 -0.77 -7.33
C LEU A 74 -7.64 0.13 -7.79
N GLN A 75 -8.12 0.98 -6.90
CA GLN A 75 -9.09 1.99 -7.30
C GLN A 75 -8.46 3.01 -8.26
N ASN A 76 -9.22 3.37 -9.30
CA ASN A 76 -8.73 4.20 -10.42
C ASN A 76 -9.12 5.69 -10.27
N GLU A 77 -9.41 6.13 -9.05
CA GLU A 77 -9.72 7.53 -8.79
C GLU A 77 -8.45 8.39 -8.94
N PRO A 78 -8.54 9.62 -9.48
CA PRO A 78 -7.37 10.47 -9.73
C PRO A 78 -6.49 10.68 -8.49
N GLU A 79 -7.12 10.95 -7.35
CA GLU A 79 -6.45 11.20 -6.07
C GLU A 79 -5.68 9.97 -5.58
N ILE A 80 -6.26 8.78 -5.76
CA ILE A 80 -5.62 7.51 -5.40
C ILE A 80 -4.44 7.25 -6.32
N ARG A 81 -4.59 7.47 -7.63
CA ARG A 81 -3.51 7.29 -8.59
C ARG A 81 -2.34 8.23 -8.33
N GLU A 82 -2.61 9.49 -8.04
CA GLU A 82 -1.59 10.47 -7.71
C GLU A 82 -0.87 10.10 -6.40
N GLY A 83 -1.63 9.75 -5.36
CA GLY A 83 -1.08 9.27 -4.09
C GLY A 83 -0.19 8.04 -4.24
N LEU A 84 -0.63 7.04 -5.02
CA LEU A 84 0.15 5.84 -5.32
C LEU A 84 1.40 6.15 -6.15
N ALA A 85 1.32 7.05 -7.13
CA ALA A 85 2.48 7.47 -7.91
C ALA A 85 3.53 8.15 -7.01
N HIS A 86 3.10 9.01 -6.09
CA HIS A 86 4.00 9.61 -5.10
C HIS A 86 4.59 8.58 -4.15
N LEU A 87 3.79 7.59 -3.71
CA LEU A 87 4.27 6.51 -2.85
C LEU A 87 5.34 5.67 -3.55
N VAL A 88 5.14 5.33 -4.82
CA VAL A 88 6.10 4.58 -5.65
C VAL A 88 7.38 5.39 -5.83
N ALA A 89 7.27 6.65 -6.25
CA ALA A 89 8.44 7.52 -6.43
C ALA A 89 9.24 7.67 -5.12
N ALA A 90 8.55 7.82 -3.98
CA ALA A 90 9.20 7.89 -2.68
C ALA A 90 9.85 6.56 -2.27
N TYR A 91 9.28 5.42 -2.68
CA TYR A 91 9.89 4.13 -2.43
C TYR A 91 11.10 3.87 -3.34
N GLU A 92 11.12 4.36 -4.57
CA GLU A 92 12.27 4.18 -5.47
C GLU A 92 13.49 4.99 -5.04
N ASP A 93 13.30 6.19 -4.50
CA ASP A 93 14.38 7.02 -3.94
C ASP A 93 14.88 6.48 -2.57
N PRO A 94 16.17 6.19 -2.38
CA PRO A 94 16.69 5.62 -1.13
C PRO A 94 16.45 6.48 0.12
N MET A 95 16.58 7.80 0.00
CA MET A 95 16.42 8.71 1.15
C MET A 95 14.95 8.89 1.51
N ALA A 96 14.08 9.04 0.51
CA ALA A 96 12.64 9.11 0.70
C ALA A 96 12.08 7.79 1.24
N ARG A 97 12.61 6.65 0.78
CA ARG A 97 12.27 5.32 1.31
C ARG A 97 12.61 5.23 2.79
N GLN A 98 13.81 5.67 3.18
CA GLN A 98 14.20 5.66 4.59
C GLN A 98 13.30 6.58 5.44
N ALA A 99 12.93 7.75 4.92
CA ALA A 99 11.99 8.65 5.59
C ALA A 99 10.59 8.02 5.74
N LEU A 100 10.09 7.38 4.67
CA LEU A 100 8.80 6.68 4.64
C LEU A 100 8.76 5.55 5.66
N LEU A 101 9.75 4.66 5.63
CA LEU A 101 9.85 3.57 6.59
C LEU A 101 9.96 4.11 8.02
N GLY A 102 10.78 5.14 8.25
CA GLY A 102 10.92 5.79 9.56
C GLY A 102 9.61 6.42 10.07
N GLN A 103 8.70 6.84 9.20
CA GLN A 103 7.37 7.31 9.58
C GLN A 103 6.44 6.15 9.97
N LEU A 104 6.46 5.04 9.21
CA LEU A 104 5.67 3.84 9.52
C LEU A 104 6.08 3.24 10.87
N TYR A 105 7.39 3.14 11.13
CA TYR A 105 7.92 2.63 12.40
C TYR A 105 7.49 3.48 13.60
N ARG A 106 7.53 4.82 13.47
CA ARG A 106 7.09 5.72 14.54
C ARG A 106 5.60 5.58 14.84
N ARG A 107 4.77 5.34 13.82
CA ARG A 107 3.31 5.16 14.00
C ARG A 107 2.96 3.85 14.68
N ARG A 108 3.69 2.78 14.39
CA ARG A 108 3.48 1.48 15.05
C ARG A 108 3.72 1.52 16.56
N MET A 109 4.55 2.44 17.06
CA MET A 109 4.79 2.63 18.51
C MET A 109 3.73 3.46 19.23
N VAL A 110 2.87 4.20 18.50
CA VAL A 110 1.84 5.07 19.13
C VAL A 110 0.56 4.29 19.43
N TYR A 111 0.38 3.12 18.83
CA TYR A 111 -0.81 2.26 18.99
C TYR A 111 -0.50 0.89 19.64
N ALA A 112 0.68 0.73 20.22
CA ALA A 112 1.07 -0.44 21.02
C ALA A 112 1.02 -0.10 22.52
#